data_AF-A0A8D8XHZ7-F1
#
_entry.id   AF-A0A8D8XHZ7-F1
#
_cell.length_a   1.000
_cell.length_b   1.000
_cell.length_c   1.000
_cell.angle_alpha   90.00
_cell.angle_beta   90.00
_cell.angle_gamma   90.00
#
_symmetry.space_group_name_H-M   'P 1'
#
loop_
_entity.id
_entity.type
_entity.pdbx_description
1 polymer ?
#
loop_
_entity_poly.entity_id
_entity_poly.type
_entity_poly.pdbx_seq_one_letter_code
_entity_poly.pdbx_strand_id
1 'polypeptide(L)'
;GDISRSFSGLPCQYWDTNNPLHPVDTSLQDADFPDRSKRMARNYCRNPNHQYAMPWCYTLDPNVIDEPCDVPLCSYEDCRITGPGMEYSGSLNRTSSDRPCIFWSEKAILNYEITQNVTLQPSDEHKRKLPDYRFPDGSRKLAGNRCRNPNGDPSGPWCLVERDSMALKTSYDMEYCNVPFCDTPGDHKSFSIIEYLHSQYFYC
;
A
#
# COMPACT_ATOMS: atom_id res chain seq x y z
N GLY A 1 13.18 4.93 -1.99
CA GLY A 1 14.11 5.88 -1.33
C GLY A 1 15.32 5.23 -0.68
N ASP A 2 15.87 5.96 0.29
CA ASP A 2 17.07 5.68 1.10
C ASP A 2 16.73 5.37 2.58
N ILE A 3 15.46 5.08 2.87
CA ILE A 3 15.01 4.65 4.20
C ILE A 3 15.76 3.37 4.60
N SER A 4 16.45 3.42 5.73
CA SER A 4 17.33 2.36 6.24
C SER A 4 17.04 2.00 7.71
N ARG A 5 15.79 2.20 8.14
CA ARG A 5 15.29 1.81 9.45
C ARG A 5 13.95 1.11 9.29
N SER A 6 13.73 0.09 10.12
CA SER A 6 12.45 -0.62 10.18
C SER A 6 11.35 0.23 10.81
N PHE A 7 10.13 -0.30 10.82
CA PHE A 7 8.96 0.30 11.44
C PHE A 7 9.18 0.59 12.94
N SER A 8 9.80 -0.34 13.67
CA SER A 8 10.17 -0.13 15.08
C SER A 8 11.42 0.75 15.27
N GLY A 9 11.96 1.32 14.19
CA GLY A 9 13.13 2.20 14.21
C GLY A 9 14.47 1.48 14.28
N LEU A 10 14.50 0.15 14.11
CA LEU A 10 15.73 -0.65 14.15
C LEU A 10 16.59 -0.36 12.91
N PRO A 11 17.92 -0.18 13.04
CA PRO A 11 18.80 -0.01 11.90
C PRO A 11 18.79 -1.24 10.97
N CYS A 12 18.73 -1.01 9.66
CA CYS A 12 18.78 -2.08 8.69
C CYS A 12 20.20 -2.61 8.45
N GLN A 13 20.31 -3.92 8.28
CA GLN A 13 21.48 -4.63 7.79
C GLN A 13 21.63 -4.44 6.26
N TYR A 14 22.87 -4.46 5.77
CA TYR A 14 23.15 -4.46 4.33
C TYR A 14 22.73 -5.76 3.65
N TRP A 15 22.16 -5.66 2.44
CA TRP A 15 21.77 -6.80 1.61
C TRP A 15 22.95 -7.60 1.07
N ASP A 16 24.14 -7.00 1.01
CA ASP A 16 25.38 -7.57 0.46
C ASP A 16 26.55 -7.46 1.47
N THR A 17 26.31 -7.85 2.73
CA THR A 17 27.37 -7.90 3.75
C THR A 17 28.04 -9.27 3.79
N ASN A 18 29.37 -9.28 3.92
CA ASN A 18 30.15 -10.52 4.06
C ASN A 18 29.94 -11.19 5.44
N ASN A 19 29.62 -10.41 6.46
CA ASN A 19 29.42 -10.88 7.84
C ASN A 19 28.06 -10.35 8.35
N PRO A 20 26.94 -10.95 7.93
CA PRO A 20 25.63 -10.56 8.41
C PRO A 20 25.41 -10.98 9.86
N LEU A 21 24.62 -10.20 10.59
CA LEU A 21 24.00 -10.64 11.83
C LEU A 21 22.94 -11.71 11.51
N HIS A 22 22.09 -11.44 10.52
CA HIS A 22 21.05 -12.35 10.04
C HIS A 22 21.35 -12.84 8.62
N PRO A 23 21.43 -14.16 8.36
CA PRO A 23 21.72 -14.68 7.02
C PRO A 23 20.77 -14.11 5.97
N VAL A 24 21.33 -13.51 4.91
CA VAL A 24 20.55 -13.02 3.78
C VAL A 24 20.09 -14.22 2.95
N ASP A 25 18.79 -14.28 2.65
CA ASP A 25 18.23 -15.36 1.84
C ASP A 25 18.92 -15.46 0.47
N THR A 26 19.49 -16.63 0.19
CA THR A 26 20.20 -16.94 -1.06
C THR A 26 19.30 -16.98 -2.28
N SER A 27 17.98 -17.10 -2.10
CA SER A 27 17.01 -17.07 -3.18
C SER A 27 16.92 -15.69 -3.85
N LEU A 28 17.21 -14.61 -3.10
CA LEU A 28 17.14 -13.23 -3.56
C LEU A 28 18.21 -12.93 -4.62
N GLN A 29 17.76 -12.72 -5.87
CA GLN A 29 18.62 -12.35 -6.99
C GLN A 29 18.72 -10.84 -7.13
N ASP A 30 19.82 -10.36 -7.69
CA ASP A 30 20.02 -8.93 -7.95
C ASP A 30 18.91 -8.34 -8.84
N ALA A 31 18.35 -9.14 -9.76
CA ALA A 31 17.26 -8.74 -10.66
C ALA A 31 15.94 -8.44 -9.94
N ASP A 32 15.73 -9.00 -8.75
CA ASP A 32 14.53 -8.84 -7.92
C ASP A 32 14.52 -7.50 -7.18
N PHE A 33 15.69 -6.84 -7.09
CA PHE A 33 15.81 -5.52 -6.48
C PHE A 33 15.46 -4.42 -7.50
N PRO A 34 14.74 -3.37 -7.08
CA PRO A 34 14.55 -2.16 -7.89
C PRO A 34 15.87 -1.55 -8.37
N ASP A 35 16.92 -1.64 -7.56
CA ASP A 35 18.27 -1.15 -7.88
C ASP A 35 19.05 -2.08 -8.82
N ARG A 36 18.46 -3.23 -9.20
CA ARG A 36 19.09 -4.31 -9.98
C ARG A 36 20.38 -4.85 -9.36
N SER A 37 20.59 -4.65 -8.05
CA SER A 37 21.74 -5.15 -7.29
C SER A 37 21.52 -5.05 -5.77
N LYS A 38 21.81 -6.12 -5.02
CA LYS A 38 21.86 -6.11 -3.55
C LYS A 38 22.84 -5.09 -3.01
N ARG A 39 24.01 -4.98 -3.64
CA ARG A 39 25.03 -4.00 -3.26
C ARG A 39 24.54 -2.56 -3.41
N MET A 40 23.80 -2.28 -4.48
CA MET A 40 23.28 -0.92 -4.72
C MET A 40 22.07 -0.59 -3.86
N ALA A 41 21.27 -1.60 -3.49
CA ALA A 41 20.23 -1.48 -2.49
C ALA A 41 20.78 -1.14 -1.08
N ARG A 42 22.10 -1.29 -0.84
CA ARG A 42 22.78 -1.00 0.42
C ARG A 42 22.10 -1.70 1.61
N ASN A 43 21.61 -0.95 2.57
CA ASN A 43 20.76 -1.39 3.67
C ASN A 43 19.38 -0.71 3.62
N TYR A 44 18.97 -0.24 2.44
CA TYR A 44 17.69 0.42 2.26
C TYR A 44 16.56 -0.59 2.20
N CYS A 45 15.37 -0.19 2.64
CA CYS A 45 14.20 -1.05 2.64
C CYS A 45 13.77 -1.40 1.21
N ARG A 46 13.54 -2.70 0.95
CA ARG A 46 13.19 -3.27 -0.37
C ARG A 46 12.19 -4.41 -0.20
N ASN A 47 11.55 -4.82 -1.29
CA ASN A 47 10.60 -5.94 -1.27
C ASN A 47 10.87 -6.96 -2.40
N PRO A 48 12.08 -7.55 -2.46
CA PRO A 48 12.48 -8.39 -3.59
C PRO A 48 11.70 -9.71 -3.70
N ASN A 49 11.20 -10.23 -2.57
CA ASN A 49 10.47 -11.51 -2.51
C ASN A 49 8.96 -11.36 -2.28
N HIS A 50 8.46 -10.13 -2.24
CA HIS A 50 7.05 -9.83 -1.96
C HIS A 50 6.52 -10.48 -0.66
N GLN A 51 7.38 -10.76 0.34
CA GLN A 51 6.95 -11.44 1.57
C GLN A 51 5.96 -10.60 2.38
N TYR A 52 6.12 -9.27 2.32
CA TYR A 52 5.20 -8.31 2.91
C TYR A 52 4.55 -7.47 1.83
N ALA A 53 3.46 -6.80 2.20
CA ALA A 53 2.89 -5.73 1.38
C ALA A 53 3.84 -4.52 1.25
N MET A 54 4.72 -4.31 2.23
CA MET A 54 5.60 -3.14 2.34
C MET A 54 7.07 -3.51 2.11
N PRO A 55 7.93 -2.54 1.74
CA PRO A 55 9.37 -2.73 1.78
C PRO A 55 9.81 -3.07 3.20
N TRP A 56 10.80 -3.93 3.30
CA TRP A 56 11.33 -4.44 4.55
C TRP A 56 12.85 -4.46 4.49
N CYS A 57 13.48 -4.74 5.61
CA CYS A 57 14.92 -5.01 5.67
C CYS A 57 15.21 -6.04 6.76
N TYR A 58 16.33 -6.75 6.63
CA TYR A 58 16.93 -7.42 7.77
C TYR A 58 17.38 -6.37 8.78
N THR A 59 17.17 -6.60 10.08
CA THR A 59 17.55 -5.62 11.11
C THR A 59 18.94 -5.90 11.70
N LEU A 60 19.50 -4.96 12.43
CA LEU A 60 20.72 -5.16 13.23
C LEU A 60 20.41 -5.53 14.69
N ASP A 61 19.19 -5.97 15.01
CA ASP A 61 18.80 -6.50 16.32
C ASP A 61 18.87 -8.03 16.34
N PRO A 62 19.57 -8.68 17.29
CA PRO A 62 19.69 -10.14 17.34
C PRO A 62 18.35 -10.89 17.50
N ASN A 63 17.30 -10.23 18.01
CA ASN A 63 15.99 -10.83 18.28
C ASN A 63 14.97 -10.55 17.18
N VAL A 64 15.28 -9.67 16.22
CA VAL A 64 14.38 -9.30 15.12
C VAL A 64 15.11 -9.52 13.80
N ILE A 65 14.81 -10.62 13.12
CA ILE A 65 15.50 -11.00 11.87
C ILE A 65 15.26 -9.96 10.79
N ASP A 66 13.99 -9.74 10.48
CA ASP A 66 13.50 -8.81 9.49
C ASP A 66 12.24 -8.09 10.00
N GLU A 67 12.01 -6.91 9.47
CA GLU A 67 10.83 -6.13 9.81
C GLU A 67 10.45 -5.22 8.62
N PRO A 68 9.14 -4.99 8.37
CA PRO A 68 8.68 -3.95 7.46
C PRO A 68 9.26 -2.58 7.83
N CYS A 69 9.37 -1.71 6.83
CA CYS A 69 9.75 -0.32 7.01
C CYS A 69 8.57 0.61 6.76
N ASP A 70 8.55 1.77 7.40
CA ASP A 70 7.56 2.81 7.17
C ASP A 70 7.92 3.64 5.91
N VAL A 71 7.86 2.99 4.75
CA VAL A 71 8.07 3.64 3.45
C VAL A 71 6.74 4.19 2.95
N PRO A 72 6.60 5.51 2.72
CA PRO A 72 5.36 6.08 2.23
C PRO A 72 5.06 5.61 0.81
N LEU A 73 3.77 5.48 0.50
CA LEU A 73 3.34 5.34 -0.89
C LEU A 73 3.71 6.61 -1.65
N CYS A 74 4.09 6.46 -2.91
CA CYS A 74 4.13 7.59 -3.80
C CYS A 74 2.73 8.22 -3.91
N SER A 75 2.69 9.54 -4.04
CA SER A 75 1.47 10.30 -4.23
C SER A 75 1.42 10.78 -5.67
N TYR A 76 0.37 10.39 -6.41
CA TYR A 76 0.10 10.88 -7.76
C TYR A 76 -1.33 11.40 -7.86
N GLU A 77 -1.47 12.70 -8.15
CA GLU A 77 -2.75 13.39 -8.02
C GLU A 77 -3.64 13.29 -9.27
N ASP A 78 -3.06 13.18 -10.45
CA ASP A 78 -3.83 13.30 -11.70
C ASP A 78 -4.47 11.98 -12.15
N CYS A 79 -3.81 10.84 -11.92
CA CYS A 79 -4.15 9.53 -12.48
C CYS A 79 -3.48 8.39 -11.70
N ARG A 80 -3.85 7.14 -12.02
CA ARG A 80 -3.14 5.95 -11.50
C ARG A 80 -2.07 5.48 -12.48
N ILE A 81 -0.94 5.06 -11.93
CA ILE A 81 0.20 4.49 -12.65
C ILE A 81 0.10 2.96 -12.64
N THR A 82 -0.22 2.37 -11.48
CA THR A 82 -0.35 0.92 -11.30
C THR A 82 -1.76 0.44 -11.60
N GLY A 83 -1.92 -0.86 -11.84
CA GLY A 83 -3.24 -1.49 -11.99
C GLY A 83 -4.18 -1.18 -10.81
N PRO A 84 -3.79 -1.51 -9.57
CA PRO A 84 -4.57 -1.20 -8.38
C PRO A 84 -4.71 0.31 -8.11
N GLY A 85 -3.70 1.13 -8.45
CA GLY A 85 -3.75 2.58 -8.24
C GLY A 85 -3.72 2.98 -6.77
N MET A 86 -2.93 2.31 -5.93
CA MET A 86 -2.81 2.67 -4.51
C MET A 86 -2.07 3.99 -4.29
N GLU A 87 -1.23 4.38 -5.25
CA GLU A 87 -0.52 5.66 -5.29
C GLU A 87 -1.44 6.84 -5.63
N TYR A 88 -2.67 6.59 -6.07
CA TYR A 88 -3.59 7.66 -6.45
C TYR A 88 -4.02 8.49 -5.24
N SER A 89 -3.63 9.76 -5.24
CA SER A 89 -3.89 10.73 -4.18
C SER A 89 -4.77 11.90 -4.62
N GLY A 90 -5.31 11.84 -5.84
CA GLY A 90 -6.15 12.90 -6.42
C GLY A 90 -7.44 13.19 -5.67
N SER A 91 -8.19 14.18 -6.17
CA SER A 91 -9.36 14.74 -5.48
C SER A 91 -10.70 14.08 -5.80
N LEU A 92 -10.74 13.02 -6.61
CA LEU A 92 -11.98 12.34 -6.97
C LEU A 92 -12.70 11.82 -5.72
N ASN A 93 -13.98 12.16 -5.57
CA ASN A 93 -14.81 11.82 -4.40
C ASN A 93 -16.23 11.34 -4.79
N ARG A 94 -16.36 10.83 -6.01
CA ARG A 94 -17.59 10.22 -6.52
C ARG A 94 -17.26 8.89 -7.20
N THR A 95 -18.15 7.93 -7.04
CA THR A 95 -18.00 6.58 -7.60
C THR A 95 -18.26 6.57 -9.11
N SER A 96 -18.00 5.44 -9.76
CA SER A 96 -18.35 5.21 -11.16
C SER A 96 -19.85 5.31 -11.43
N SER A 97 -20.69 5.12 -10.41
CA SER A 97 -22.15 5.28 -10.46
C SER A 97 -22.61 6.71 -10.07
N ASP A 98 -21.66 7.63 -9.91
CA ASP A 98 -21.88 9.03 -9.56
C ASP A 98 -22.36 9.26 -8.10
N ARG A 99 -22.19 8.28 -7.22
CA ARG A 99 -22.56 8.39 -5.81
C ARG A 99 -21.47 9.11 -5.01
N PRO A 100 -21.83 10.02 -4.08
CA PRO A 100 -20.85 10.75 -3.28
C PRO A 100 -20.18 9.83 -2.27
N CYS A 101 -18.85 9.91 -2.22
CA CYS A 101 -18.05 9.15 -1.27
C CYS A 101 -18.20 9.69 0.16
N ILE A 102 -18.13 8.77 1.12
CA ILE A 102 -18.14 9.03 2.56
C ILE A 102 -16.70 9.18 3.07
N PHE A 103 -16.54 9.97 4.14
CA PHE A 103 -15.27 10.12 4.82
C PHE A 103 -14.74 8.80 5.38
N TRP A 104 -13.43 8.56 5.24
CA TRP A 104 -12.66 7.44 5.80
C TRP A 104 -12.55 7.49 7.33
N SER A 105 -13.64 7.73 8.04
CA SER A 105 -13.69 7.75 9.50
C SER A 105 -13.68 6.34 10.08
N GLU A 106 -13.20 6.20 11.32
CA GLU A 106 -13.20 4.91 12.03
C GLU A 106 -14.60 4.28 12.08
N LYS A 107 -15.64 5.11 12.27
CA LYS A 107 -17.04 4.68 12.25
C LYS A 107 -17.46 4.16 10.88
N ALA A 108 -17.01 4.80 9.79
CA ALA A 108 -17.32 4.36 8.44
C ALA A 108 -16.69 3.00 8.12
N ILE A 109 -15.41 2.82 8.46
CA ILE A 109 -14.72 1.55 8.28
C ILE A 109 -15.39 0.43 9.09
N LEU A 110 -15.67 0.68 10.38
CA LEU A 110 -16.31 -0.31 11.25
C LEU A 110 -17.69 -0.74 10.71
N ASN A 111 -18.51 0.22 10.25
CA ASN A 111 -19.82 -0.08 9.69
C ASN A 111 -19.73 -0.88 8.39
N TYR A 112 -18.76 -0.59 7.53
CA TYR A 112 -18.49 -1.39 6.33
C TYR A 112 -18.11 -2.82 6.69
N GLU A 113 -17.15 -3.01 7.60
CA GLU A 113 -16.67 -4.34 8.03
C GLU A 113 -17.78 -5.20 8.66
N ILE A 114 -18.63 -4.60 9.49
CA ILE A 114 -19.78 -5.28 10.09
C ILE A 114 -20.74 -5.81 9.01
N THR A 115 -20.96 -5.06 7.93
CA THR A 115 -21.87 -5.48 6.86
C THR A 115 -21.33 -6.61 5.99
N GLN A 116 -20.03 -6.88 6.01
CA GLN A 116 -19.40 -7.98 5.26
C GLN A 116 -19.54 -9.34 5.97
N ASN A 117 -20.28 -9.43 7.11
CA ASN A 117 -20.51 -10.67 7.87
C ASN A 117 -19.22 -11.45 8.20
N VAL A 118 -18.11 -10.74 8.43
CA VAL A 118 -16.89 -11.38 8.89
C VAL A 118 -17.12 -11.82 10.34
N THR A 119 -17.39 -13.12 10.56
CA THR A 119 -17.37 -13.73 11.90
C THR A 119 -15.93 -13.71 12.40
N LEU A 120 -15.58 -12.69 13.16
CA LEU A 120 -14.20 -12.39 13.52
C LEU A 120 -13.76 -13.19 14.75
N GLN A 121 -12.65 -13.93 14.62
CA GLN A 121 -11.92 -14.44 15.77
C GLN A 121 -11.09 -13.32 16.42
N PRO A 122 -10.93 -13.29 17.77
CA PRO A 122 -10.21 -12.21 18.48
C PRO A 122 -8.79 -11.91 17.97
N SER A 123 -8.10 -12.91 17.41
CA SER A 123 -6.72 -12.80 16.90
C SER A 123 -6.52 -11.88 15.69
N ASP A 124 -7.56 -11.52 14.96
CA ASP A 124 -7.44 -10.72 13.73
C ASP A 124 -7.58 -9.21 13.95
N GLU A 125 -7.61 -8.74 15.19
CA GLU A 125 -7.83 -7.33 15.53
C GLU A 125 -6.83 -6.35 14.89
N HIS A 126 -5.57 -6.75 14.77
CA HIS A 126 -4.54 -5.94 14.11
C HIS A 126 -4.65 -5.91 12.58
N LYS A 127 -5.46 -6.79 11.97
CA LYS A 127 -5.75 -6.78 10.52
C LYS A 127 -7.01 -5.97 10.15
N ARG A 128 -7.80 -5.53 11.15
CA ARG A 128 -9.09 -4.82 11.00
C ARG A 128 -8.99 -3.32 10.78
N LYS A 129 -7.79 -2.75 10.76
CA LYS A 129 -7.65 -1.32 10.51
C LYS A 129 -7.03 -1.21 9.15
N LEU A 130 -7.77 -0.61 8.20
CA LEU A 130 -7.14 0.09 7.08
C LEU A 130 -6.21 1.13 7.71
N PRO A 131 -4.91 0.83 7.82
CA PRO A 131 -4.03 1.63 8.64
C PRO A 131 -3.61 2.85 7.82
N ASP A 132 -3.27 3.93 8.53
CA ASP A 132 -3.02 5.23 7.90
C ASP A 132 -1.90 5.18 6.84
N TYR A 133 -0.89 4.31 7.02
CA TYR A 133 0.21 4.11 6.06
C TYR A 133 -0.24 3.53 4.70
N ARG A 134 -1.44 2.95 4.59
CA ARG A 134 -1.98 2.45 3.31
C ARG A 134 -2.71 3.52 2.52
N PHE A 135 -2.78 4.73 3.04
CA PHE A 135 -3.30 5.89 2.33
C PHE A 135 -2.13 6.68 1.74
N PRO A 136 -2.11 6.98 0.43
CA PRO A 136 -1.08 7.81 -0.18
C PRO A 136 -1.06 9.26 0.38
N ASP A 137 -2.12 9.67 1.07
CA ASP A 137 -2.19 10.92 1.83
C ASP A 137 -1.44 10.88 3.17
N GLY A 138 -0.91 9.71 3.57
CA GLY A 138 -0.30 9.47 4.87
C GLY A 138 -1.28 9.21 6.02
N SER A 139 -2.58 9.46 5.84
CA SER A 139 -3.62 9.02 6.79
C SER A 139 -5.03 9.03 6.21
N ARG A 140 -5.93 8.27 6.85
CA ARG A 140 -7.37 8.32 6.57
C ARG A 140 -7.97 9.71 6.72
N LYS A 141 -7.51 10.45 7.75
CA LYS A 141 -7.98 11.80 8.04
C LYS A 141 -7.64 12.76 6.90
N LEU A 142 -6.43 12.65 6.37
CA LEU A 142 -6.00 13.47 5.24
C LEU A 142 -6.70 13.04 3.96
N ALA A 143 -6.86 11.74 3.70
CA ALA A 143 -7.62 11.23 2.55
C ALA A 143 -9.05 11.78 2.47
N GLY A 144 -9.69 12.05 3.61
CA GLY A 144 -11.01 12.69 3.67
C GLY A 144 -12.08 11.73 3.13
N ASN A 145 -12.79 12.11 2.08
CA ASN A 145 -13.75 11.27 1.36
C ASN A 145 -13.32 10.96 -0.08
N ARG A 146 -12.02 11.04 -0.37
CA ARG A 146 -11.51 10.83 -1.73
C ARG A 146 -11.34 9.34 -2.03
N CYS A 147 -11.45 8.96 -3.29
CA CYS A 147 -11.28 7.59 -3.76
C CYS A 147 -9.85 7.11 -3.52
N ARG A 148 -9.69 5.95 -2.88
CA ARG A 148 -8.39 5.36 -2.51
C ARG A 148 -8.44 3.85 -2.67
N ASN A 149 -7.26 3.21 -2.68
CA ASN A 149 -7.18 1.76 -2.71
C ASN A 149 -6.27 1.21 -1.59
N PRO A 150 -6.64 1.40 -0.31
CA PRO A 150 -5.77 1.03 0.80
C PRO A 150 -5.61 -0.49 0.99
N ASN A 151 -6.43 -1.32 0.34
CA ASN A 151 -6.32 -2.78 0.37
C ASN A 151 -5.60 -3.36 -0.86
N GLY A 152 -5.26 -2.55 -1.86
CA GLY A 152 -4.63 -3.02 -3.09
C GLY A 152 -5.55 -3.86 -3.97
N ASP A 153 -6.86 -3.58 -3.95
CA ASP A 153 -7.82 -4.27 -4.79
C ASP A 153 -7.45 -4.11 -6.28
N PRO A 154 -7.31 -5.20 -7.06
CA PRO A 154 -6.91 -5.11 -8.45
C PRO A 154 -7.92 -4.36 -9.34
N SER A 155 -9.17 -4.21 -8.90
CA SER A 155 -10.22 -3.49 -9.63
C SER A 155 -10.01 -1.98 -9.62
N GLY A 156 -9.20 -1.46 -8.69
CA GLY A 156 -8.78 -0.05 -8.66
C GLY A 156 -9.27 0.73 -7.44
N PRO A 157 -9.11 2.07 -7.45
CA PRO A 157 -9.56 2.94 -6.37
C PRO A 157 -11.06 2.89 -6.14
N TRP A 158 -11.45 2.93 -4.87
CA TRP A 158 -12.83 2.84 -4.42
C TRP A 158 -13.09 3.79 -3.26
N CYS A 159 -14.35 3.91 -2.85
CA CYS A 159 -14.74 4.59 -1.63
C CYS A 159 -15.99 3.95 -1.02
N LEU A 160 -16.33 4.39 0.20
CA LEU A 160 -17.56 3.98 0.87
C LEU A 160 -18.72 4.91 0.47
N VAL A 161 -19.92 4.36 0.35
CA VAL A 161 -21.16 5.07 0.02
C VAL A 161 -22.30 4.61 0.95
N GLU A 162 -23.33 5.43 1.14
CA GLU A 162 -24.49 5.05 1.96
C GLU A 162 -25.21 3.88 1.31
N ARG A 163 -25.75 2.91 2.05
CA ARG A 163 -26.61 1.88 1.45
C ARG A 163 -28.02 2.46 1.24
N ASP A 164 -28.63 2.19 0.09
CA ASP A 164 -29.97 2.74 -0.27
C ASP A 164 -31.14 2.22 0.60
N SER A 165 -30.88 1.35 1.57
CA SER A 165 -31.93 0.76 2.41
C SER A 165 -32.36 1.72 3.54
N MET A 166 -33.63 2.11 3.53
CA MET A 166 -34.28 2.89 4.60
C MET A 166 -34.32 2.19 5.97
N ALA A 167 -33.88 0.93 6.07
CA ALA A 167 -33.93 0.12 7.28
C ALA A 167 -32.72 0.32 8.22
N LEU A 168 -31.56 0.76 7.72
CA LEU A 168 -30.38 1.10 8.53
C LEU A 168 -29.58 2.24 7.88
N LYS A 169 -29.83 3.46 8.34
CA LYS A 169 -29.12 4.71 7.97
C LYS A 169 -27.62 4.74 8.36
N THR A 170 -27.05 3.60 8.69
CA THR A 170 -25.68 3.41 9.20
C THR A 170 -24.93 2.30 8.48
N SER A 171 -25.49 1.72 7.41
CA SER A 171 -24.79 0.71 6.61
C SER A 171 -24.15 1.34 5.38
N TYR A 172 -22.92 0.93 5.08
CA TYR A 172 -22.13 1.45 3.98
C TYR A 172 -21.77 0.33 3.00
N ASP A 173 -21.83 0.64 1.72
CA ASP A 173 -21.34 -0.21 0.64
C ASP A 173 -20.00 0.32 0.13
N MET A 174 -19.22 -0.56 -0.49
CA MET A 174 -18.03 -0.17 -1.25
C MET A 174 -18.41 -0.03 -2.72
N GLU A 175 -17.92 1.03 -3.36
CA GLU A 175 -18.04 1.23 -4.80
C GLU A 175 -16.74 1.77 -5.41
N TYR A 176 -16.43 1.31 -6.62
CA TYR A 176 -15.27 1.74 -7.37
C TYR A 176 -15.42 3.16 -7.92
N CYS A 177 -14.28 3.80 -8.15
CA CYS A 177 -14.18 5.11 -8.77
C CYS A 177 -13.52 5.02 -10.15
N ASN A 178 -13.95 5.87 -11.08
CA ASN A 178 -13.34 5.97 -12.41
C ASN A 178 -12.06 6.82 -12.38
N VAL A 179 -10.96 6.23 -11.91
CA VAL A 179 -9.63 6.86 -11.96
C VAL A 179 -8.92 6.47 -13.27
N PRO A 180 -8.55 7.44 -14.13
CA PRO A 180 -7.87 7.15 -15.38
C PRO A 180 -6.44 6.68 -15.14
N PHE A 181 -5.90 5.90 -16.06
CA PHE A 181 -4.46 5.65 -16.11
C PHE A 181 -3.74 6.90 -16.61
N CYS A 182 -2.52 7.09 -16.15
CA CYS A 182 -1.68 8.15 -16.69
C CYS A 182 -1.33 7.84 -18.15
N ASP A 183 -1.68 8.74 -19.06
CA ASP A 183 -1.06 8.79 -20.38
C ASP A 183 0.44 8.93 -20.12
N THR A 184 1.27 8.06 -20.70
CA THR A 184 2.72 8.15 -20.52
C THR A 184 3.32 8.95 -21.69
N PRO A 185 3.75 10.22 -21.51
CA PRO A 185 4.60 10.87 -22.49
C PRO A 185 6.05 10.63 -22.05
N GLY A 186 6.68 9.60 -22.62
CA GLY A 186 8.09 9.63 -22.98
C GLY A 186 9.22 9.76 -21.95
N ASP A 187 9.00 9.90 -20.63
CA ASP A 187 10.12 10.28 -19.72
C ASP A 187 10.33 9.44 -18.43
N HIS A 188 9.65 8.31 -18.25
CA HIS A 188 10.03 7.35 -17.21
C HIS A 188 10.92 6.25 -17.79
N LYS A 189 12.23 6.51 -17.78
CA LYS A 189 13.28 5.53 -18.08
C LYS A 189 13.11 4.26 -17.23
N SER A 190 13.11 3.12 -17.92
CA SER A 190 13.58 1.80 -17.44
C SER A 190 12.62 0.83 -16.74
N PHE A 191 11.31 0.82 -16.97
CA PHE A 191 10.48 -0.35 -16.61
C PHE A 191 9.39 -0.59 -17.67
N SER A 192 9.17 -1.84 -18.04
CA SER A 192 8.19 -2.19 -19.07
C SER A 192 6.76 -2.01 -18.54
N ILE A 193 5.82 -1.59 -19.38
CA ILE A 193 4.39 -1.42 -19.04
C ILE A 193 3.78 -2.69 -18.39
N ILE A 194 4.34 -3.87 -18.68
CA ILE A 194 3.93 -5.16 -18.14
C ILE A 194 4.34 -5.32 -16.65
N GLU A 195 5.47 -4.74 -16.22
CA GLU A 195 5.91 -4.79 -14.81
C GLU A 195 5.00 -3.91 -13.91
N TYR A 196 4.46 -2.80 -14.43
CA TYR A 196 3.58 -1.88 -13.68
C TYR A 196 2.15 -2.40 -13.48
N LEU A 197 1.63 -3.15 -14.45
CA LEU A 197 0.29 -3.72 -14.36
C LEU A 197 0.20 -4.84 -13.31
N HIS A 198 1.33 -5.47 -12.97
CA HIS A 198 1.42 -6.52 -11.96
C HIS A 198 2.00 -6.05 -10.61
N SER A 199 2.63 -4.88 -10.56
CA SER A 199 3.10 -4.33 -9.28
C SER A 199 1.91 -3.85 -8.47
N GLN A 200 1.61 -4.54 -7.38
CA GLN A 200 0.56 -4.12 -6.46
C GLN A 200 0.89 -2.79 -5.79
N TYR A 201 2.17 -2.47 -5.56
CA TYR A 201 2.61 -1.36 -4.72
C TYR A 201 3.61 -0.42 -5.43
N PHE A 202 3.49 0.89 -5.18
CA PHE A 202 4.41 1.92 -5.66
C PHE A 202 4.82 2.83 -4.51
N TYR A 203 6.02 2.59 -3.97
CA TYR A 203 6.57 3.25 -2.78
C TYR A 203 7.66 4.26 -3.15
N CYS A 204 7.70 5.39 -2.43
CA CYS A 204 8.68 6.46 -2.54
C CYS A 204 9.51 6.46 -1.23
#